data_AF-A0A2T7NBA8-F1
#
_entry.id   AF-A0A2T7NBA8-F1
#
_cell.length_a   1.000
_cell.length_b   1.000
_cell.length_c   1.000
_cell.angle_alpha   90.00
_cell.angle_beta   90.00
_cell.angle_gamma   90.00
#
_symmetry.space_group_name_H-M   'P 1'
#
loop_
_entity.id
_entity.type
_entity.pdbx_description
1 polymer ?
#
loop_
_entity_poly.entity_id
_entity_poly.type
_entity_poly.pdbx_seq_one_letter_code
_entity_poly.pdbx_strand_id
1 'polypeptide(L)'
;MATGGLKDAPEVITVSDANTQFGLELFGKCGADRKDENLFLAPFSISTALAMTQLGAGGATAAEMAKALKWPSQDRPLKGFGSYLSLMSSAAEARKGNSYILSGAQRIFVRQSLTLKQQFNSDAQQYFGADAKTADFQSNAETERKNINTWVSEKTQGKIKDLTACWLT
;
A
#
# COMPACT_ATOMS: atom_id res chain seq x y z
N MET A 1 17.04 -17.96 -18.05
CA MET A 1 17.15 -18.10 -16.58
C MET A 1 17.86 -16.87 -16.06
N ALA A 2 17.15 -15.89 -15.49
CA ALA A 2 17.77 -14.74 -14.86
C ALA A 2 17.72 -14.95 -13.34
N THR A 3 18.88 -15.25 -12.76
CA THR A 3 19.11 -15.45 -11.32
C THR A 3 19.36 -14.14 -10.58
N GLY A 4 18.87 -13.01 -11.10
CA GLY A 4 19.08 -11.70 -10.49
C GLY A 4 18.35 -11.61 -9.16
N GLY A 5 19.09 -11.68 -8.05
CA GLY A 5 18.52 -11.55 -6.72
C GLY A 5 18.14 -10.08 -6.44
N LEU A 6 17.48 -9.83 -5.31
CA LEU A 6 17.22 -8.47 -4.78
C LEU A 6 18.46 -7.55 -4.77
N LYS A 7 19.67 -8.12 -4.79
CA LYS A 7 20.97 -7.44 -4.73
C LYS A 7 21.41 -6.83 -6.06
N ASP A 8 20.80 -7.24 -7.18
CA ASP A 8 21.23 -6.85 -8.53
C ASP A 8 20.38 -5.70 -9.12
N ALA A 9 19.43 -5.16 -8.33
CA ALA A 9 18.51 -4.08 -8.73
C ALA A 9 18.62 -2.90 -7.75
N PRO A 10 19.46 -1.89 -8.03
CA PRO A 10 19.64 -0.73 -7.16
C PRO A 10 18.34 0.02 -6.81
N GLU A 11 17.38 0.03 -7.72
CA GLU A 11 16.06 0.62 -7.51
C GLU A 11 15.24 -0.13 -6.44
N VAL A 12 15.45 -1.43 -6.32
CA VAL A 12 14.76 -2.27 -5.33
C VAL A 12 15.39 -2.09 -3.94
N ILE A 13 16.71 -2.03 -3.87
CA ILE A 13 17.44 -1.75 -2.63
C ILE A 13 16.99 -0.41 -2.06
N THR A 14 16.89 0.62 -2.92
CA THR A 14 16.42 1.96 -2.52
C THR A 14 15.04 1.92 -1.84
N VAL A 15 14.08 1.19 -2.41
CA VAL A 15 12.74 1.07 -1.82
C VAL A 15 12.77 0.25 -0.53
N SER A 16 13.57 -0.81 -0.48
CA SER A 16 13.71 -1.67 0.71
C SER A 16 14.31 -0.91 1.90
N ASP A 17 15.36 -0.14 1.69
CA ASP A 17 16.05 0.63 2.73
C ASP A 17 15.15 1.74 3.28
N ALA A 18 14.49 2.49 2.38
CA ALA A 18 13.53 3.52 2.75
C ALA A 18 12.33 2.93 3.51
N ASN A 19 11.79 1.79 3.08
CA ASN A 19 10.71 1.10 3.78
C ASN A 19 11.14 0.58 5.16
N THR A 20 12.39 0.15 5.31
CA THR A 20 12.96 -0.25 6.61
C THR A 20 13.01 0.93 7.56
N GLN A 21 13.56 2.07 7.12
CA GLN A 21 13.61 3.28 7.94
C GLN A 21 12.20 3.79 8.29
N PHE A 22 11.29 3.84 7.31
CA PHE A 22 9.89 4.19 7.54
C PHE A 22 9.24 3.28 8.58
N GLY A 23 9.43 1.96 8.45
CA GLY A 23 8.84 0.98 9.35
C GLY A 23 9.34 1.07 10.78
N LEU A 24 10.64 1.29 10.97
CA LEU A 24 11.22 1.48 12.31
C LEU A 24 10.71 2.77 12.97
N GLU A 25 10.65 3.88 12.23
CA GLU A 25 10.09 5.13 12.75
C GLU A 25 8.60 5.02 13.06
N LEU A 26 7.82 4.37 12.19
CA LEU A 26 6.40 4.14 12.40
C LEU A 26 6.16 3.27 13.64
N PHE A 27 6.91 2.17 13.78
CA PHE A 27 6.80 1.27 14.92
C PHE A 27 7.13 1.99 16.22
N GLY A 28 8.22 2.77 16.25
CA GLY A 28 8.60 3.58 17.41
C GLY A 28 7.52 4.59 17.80
N LYS A 29 6.91 5.27 16.82
CA LYS A 29 5.83 6.23 17.07
C LYS A 29 4.54 5.56 17.58
N CYS A 30 4.13 4.45 16.96
CA CYS A 30 2.91 3.74 17.37
C CYS A 30 3.06 3.03 18.72
N GLY A 31 4.28 2.62 19.08
CA GLY A 31 4.59 1.91 20.32
C GLY A 31 4.92 2.80 21.51
N ALA A 32 5.14 4.10 21.33
CA ALA A 32 5.64 5.00 22.37
C ALA A 32 4.81 4.96 23.68
N ASP A 33 3.49 4.84 23.56
CA ASP A 33 2.57 4.84 24.69
C ASP A 33 1.93 3.47 24.98
N ARG A 34 2.40 2.40 24.33
CA ARG A 34 1.80 1.05 24.35
C ARG A 34 2.67 0.03 25.08
N LYS A 35 2.83 0.20 26.39
CA LYS A 35 3.77 -0.62 27.19
C LYS A 35 3.36 -2.09 27.35
N ASP A 36 2.05 -2.37 27.37
CA ASP A 36 1.50 -3.71 27.64
C ASP A 36 0.54 -4.19 26.54
N GLU A 37 0.63 -3.63 25.33
CA GLU A 37 -0.24 -3.97 24.20
C GLU A 37 0.52 -4.65 23.07
N ASN A 38 -0.16 -5.54 22.35
CA ASN A 38 0.37 -6.08 21.11
C ASN A 38 0.39 -5.00 20.02
N LEU A 39 1.57 -4.75 19.44
CA LEU A 39 1.72 -3.92 18.26
C LEU A 39 2.09 -4.78 17.05
N PHE A 40 1.18 -4.85 16.07
CA PHE A 40 1.40 -5.52 14.80
C PHE A 40 1.15 -4.55 13.66
N LEU A 41 2.17 -4.33 12.82
CA LEU A 41 2.12 -3.43 11.68
C LEU A 41 2.68 -4.11 10.45
N ALA A 42 2.18 -3.73 9.27
CA ALA A 42 2.78 -4.08 8.00
C ALA A 42 3.32 -2.80 7.33
N PRO A 43 4.52 -2.31 7.70
CA PRO A 43 5.09 -1.07 7.16
C PRO A 43 5.07 -1.01 5.64
N PHE A 44 5.36 -2.13 4.98
CA PHE A 44 5.32 -2.22 3.53
C PHE A 44 3.95 -1.96 2.92
N SER A 45 2.88 -2.45 3.55
CA SER A 45 1.52 -2.20 3.07
C SER A 45 1.16 -0.71 3.21
N ILE A 46 1.54 -0.10 4.34
CA ILE A 46 1.27 1.31 4.62
C ILE A 46 2.08 2.22 3.67
N SER A 47 3.37 1.95 3.49
CA SER A 47 4.22 2.72 2.58
C SER A 47 3.76 2.59 1.12
N THR A 48 3.29 1.41 0.71
CA THR A 48 2.72 1.19 -0.62
C THR A 48 1.44 2.01 -0.82
N ALA A 49 0.52 2.01 0.15
CA ALA A 49 -0.70 2.81 0.07
C ALA A 49 -0.39 4.31 -0.05
N LEU A 50 0.54 4.81 0.77
CA LEU A 50 0.97 6.21 0.73
C LEU A 50 1.73 6.57 -0.55
N ALA A 51 2.60 5.70 -1.07
CA ALA A 51 3.30 5.90 -2.33
C ALA A 51 2.31 5.97 -3.51
N MET A 52 1.28 5.13 -3.50
CA MET A 52 0.19 5.19 -4.47
C MET A 52 -0.61 6.51 -4.34
N THR A 53 -0.91 6.97 -3.12
CA THR A 53 -1.54 8.28 -2.91
C THR A 53 -0.65 9.43 -3.40
N GLN A 54 0.68 9.32 -3.22
CA GLN A 54 1.65 10.31 -3.67
C GLN A 54 1.61 10.51 -5.20
N LEU A 55 1.13 9.52 -5.99
CA LEU A 55 0.95 9.68 -7.44
C LEU A 55 0.09 10.91 -7.79
N GLY A 56 -0.93 11.17 -6.98
CA GLY A 56 -1.87 12.28 -7.16
C GLY A 56 -1.45 13.58 -6.47
N ALA A 57 -0.40 13.56 -5.65
CA ALA A 57 0.10 14.72 -4.93
C ALA A 57 1.06 15.56 -5.79
N GLY A 58 1.04 16.88 -5.60
CA GLY A 58 1.98 17.82 -6.20
C GLY A 58 2.53 18.82 -5.17
N GLY A 59 3.57 19.57 -5.55
CA GLY A 59 4.15 20.63 -4.73
C GLY A 59 4.56 20.16 -3.32
N ALA A 60 4.25 20.99 -2.31
CA ALA A 60 4.60 20.71 -0.91
C ALA A 60 4.04 19.37 -0.40
N THR A 61 2.81 19.00 -0.80
CA THR A 61 2.20 17.73 -0.41
C THR A 61 3.04 16.54 -0.88
N ALA A 62 3.49 16.55 -2.15
CA ALA A 62 4.34 15.49 -2.67
C ALA A 62 5.69 15.41 -1.95
N ALA A 63 6.27 16.56 -1.58
CA ALA A 63 7.54 16.66 -0.89
C ALA A 63 7.47 16.14 0.57
N GLU A 64 6.42 16.48 1.30
CA GLU A 64 6.19 15.98 2.67
C GLU A 64 5.97 14.47 2.68
N MET A 65 5.19 13.95 1.73
CA MET A 65 4.99 12.51 1.57
C MET A 65 6.31 11.80 1.25
N ALA A 66 7.15 12.36 0.37
CA ALA A 66 8.46 11.79 0.06
C ALA A 66 9.35 11.71 1.30
N LYS A 67 9.38 12.79 2.11
CA LYS A 67 10.13 12.85 3.36
C LYS A 67 9.62 11.83 4.38
N ALA A 68 8.30 11.71 4.54
CA ALA A 68 7.69 10.75 5.45
C ALA A 68 8.05 9.31 5.06
N LEU A 69 8.01 9.01 3.76
CA LEU A 69 8.31 7.69 3.20
C LEU A 69 9.82 7.38 3.07
N LYS A 70 10.69 8.33 3.42
CA LYS A 70 12.15 8.18 3.37
C LYS A 70 12.71 8.01 1.97
N TRP A 71 12.05 8.59 0.97
CA TRP A 71 12.59 8.59 -0.39
C TRP A 71 13.86 9.44 -0.47
N PRO A 72 14.89 8.99 -1.21
CA PRO A 72 16.14 9.73 -1.35
C PRO A 72 15.96 11.04 -2.13
N SER A 73 14.89 11.16 -2.91
CA SER A 73 14.54 12.38 -3.65
C SER A 73 13.02 12.51 -3.79
N GLN A 74 12.55 13.64 -4.33
CA GLN A 74 11.15 13.82 -4.70
C GLN A 74 10.75 12.96 -5.92
N ASP A 75 11.73 12.47 -6.68
CA ASP A 75 11.47 11.53 -7.77
C ASP A 75 11.01 10.22 -7.16
N ARG A 76 9.71 9.97 -7.32
CA ARG A 76 9.02 8.79 -6.81
C ARG A 76 9.75 7.56 -7.35
N PRO A 77 10.19 6.61 -6.50
CA PRO A 77 10.88 5.41 -6.97
C PRO A 77 9.89 4.38 -7.55
N LEU A 78 9.02 4.80 -8.47
CA LEU A 78 7.92 4.01 -9.02
C LEU A 78 8.41 2.72 -9.68
N LYS A 79 9.51 2.81 -10.44
CA LYS A 79 10.16 1.63 -11.01
C LYS A 79 10.66 0.68 -9.92
N GLY A 80 11.28 1.23 -8.86
CA GLY A 80 11.73 0.45 -7.70
C GLY A 80 10.57 -0.27 -7.01
N PHE A 81 9.44 0.40 -6.83
CA PHE A 81 8.22 -0.20 -6.26
C PHE A 81 7.66 -1.32 -7.12
N GLY A 82 7.50 -1.06 -8.43
CA GLY A 82 7.00 -2.08 -9.35
C GLY A 82 7.90 -3.32 -9.36
N SER A 83 9.22 -3.11 -9.42
CA SER A 83 10.20 -4.20 -9.34
C SER A 83 10.14 -4.94 -8.00
N TYR A 84 10.05 -4.22 -6.88
CA TYR A 84 9.98 -4.83 -5.55
C TYR A 84 8.70 -5.63 -5.34
N LEU A 85 7.53 -5.10 -5.74
CA LEU A 85 6.26 -5.80 -5.70
C LEU A 85 6.26 -7.06 -6.59
N SER A 86 6.87 -6.97 -7.77
CA SER A 86 7.02 -8.11 -8.67
C SER A 86 7.90 -9.21 -8.07
N LEU A 87 9.01 -8.83 -7.42
CA LEU A 87 9.88 -9.76 -6.71
C LEU A 87 9.16 -10.42 -5.53
N MET A 88 8.42 -9.65 -4.73
CA MET A 88 7.62 -10.22 -3.64
C MET A 88 6.55 -11.19 -4.14
N SER A 89 5.86 -10.83 -5.23
CA SER A 89 4.82 -11.68 -5.83
C SER A 89 5.43 -12.98 -6.36
N SER A 90 6.52 -12.90 -7.14
CA SER A 90 7.19 -14.09 -7.67
C SER A 90 7.76 -14.99 -6.57
N ALA A 91 8.32 -14.40 -5.50
CA ALA A 91 8.78 -15.14 -4.33
C ALA A 91 7.63 -15.83 -3.57
N ALA A 92 6.47 -15.18 -3.48
CA ALA A 92 5.27 -15.78 -2.89
C ALA A 92 4.75 -16.95 -3.73
N GLU A 93 4.67 -16.79 -5.06
CA GLU A 93 4.25 -17.85 -5.98
C GLU A 93 5.20 -19.05 -5.95
N ALA A 94 6.52 -18.81 -5.98
CA ALA A 94 7.53 -19.87 -5.92
C ALA A 94 7.47 -20.71 -4.63
N ARG A 95 6.85 -20.19 -3.57
CA ARG A 95 6.71 -20.84 -2.27
C ARG A 95 5.29 -21.35 -1.99
N LYS A 96 4.34 -21.15 -2.91
CA LYS A 96 3.00 -21.73 -2.78
C LYS A 96 3.10 -23.25 -2.65
N GLY A 97 2.54 -23.79 -1.57
CA GLY A 97 2.51 -25.22 -1.28
C GLY A 97 3.48 -25.70 -0.20
N ASN A 98 4.51 -24.93 0.18
CA ASN A 98 5.58 -25.46 1.05
C ASN A 98 5.88 -24.70 2.36
N SER A 99 5.20 -23.60 2.73
CA SER A 99 5.36 -23.03 4.10
C SER A 99 4.46 -21.85 4.53
N TYR A 100 3.97 -20.97 3.64
CA TYR A 100 3.10 -19.85 4.03
C TYR A 100 2.29 -19.28 2.86
N ILE A 101 1.26 -18.49 3.16
CA ILE A 101 0.47 -17.70 2.19
C ILE A 101 0.77 -16.22 2.42
N LEU A 102 1.17 -15.51 1.37
CA LEU A 102 1.30 -14.05 1.36
C LEU A 102 0.33 -13.48 0.33
N SER A 103 -0.60 -12.63 0.78
CA SER A 103 -1.55 -11.92 -0.07
C SER A 103 -1.51 -10.44 0.29
N GLY A 104 -1.49 -9.59 -0.73
CA GLY A 104 -1.60 -8.14 -0.60
C GLY A 104 -2.52 -7.61 -1.68
N ALA A 105 -3.38 -6.65 -1.33
CA ALA A 105 -4.24 -5.95 -2.26
C ALA A 105 -4.36 -4.50 -1.82
N GLN A 106 -4.29 -3.58 -2.79
CA GLN A 106 -4.43 -2.15 -2.56
C GLN A 106 -5.50 -1.60 -3.48
N ARG A 107 -6.27 -0.63 -2.97
CA ARG A 107 -7.28 0.11 -3.73
C ARG A 107 -7.48 1.48 -3.12
N ILE A 108 -7.68 2.48 -3.98
CA ILE A 108 -8.11 3.81 -3.56
C ILE A 108 -9.60 3.96 -3.86
N PHE A 109 -10.35 4.44 -2.88
CA PHE A 109 -11.75 4.82 -3.07
C PHE A 109 -11.86 6.33 -3.06
N VAL A 110 -12.34 6.91 -4.16
CA VAL A 110 -12.46 8.34 -4.39
C VAL A 110 -13.93 8.73 -4.34
N ARG A 111 -14.25 9.87 -3.72
CA ARG A 111 -15.62 10.40 -3.72
C ARG A 111 -16.13 10.54 -5.17
N GLN A 112 -17.33 10.02 -5.44
CA GLN A 112 -17.91 9.99 -6.78
C GLN A 112 -18.05 11.34 -7.49
N SER A 113 -18.11 12.44 -6.74
CA SER A 113 -18.19 13.80 -7.31
C SER A 113 -16.88 14.29 -7.93
N LEU A 114 -15.78 13.56 -7.74
CA LEU A 114 -14.46 13.90 -8.29
C LEU A 114 -14.19 13.09 -9.54
N THR A 115 -13.61 13.74 -10.55
CA THR A 115 -13.16 13.07 -11.77
C THR A 115 -11.76 12.50 -11.56
N LEU A 116 -11.66 11.17 -11.56
CA LEU A 116 -10.38 10.47 -11.57
C LEU A 116 -9.67 10.67 -12.92
N LYS A 117 -8.42 11.14 -12.88
CA LYS A 117 -7.59 11.22 -14.07
C LYS A 117 -7.23 9.81 -14.54
N GLN A 118 -7.43 9.52 -15.81
CA GLN A 118 -7.06 8.23 -16.40
C GLN A 118 -5.59 7.87 -16.14
N GLN A 119 -4.69 8.86 -16.25
CA GLN A 119 -3.26 8.66 -15.98
C GLN A 119 -3.00 8.13 -14.56
N PHE A 120 -3.75 8.59 -13.56
CA PHE A 120 -3.59 8.11 -12.18
C PHE A 120 -3.85 6.60 -12.09
N ASN A 121 -4.94 6.13 -12.71
CA ASN A 121 -5.27 4.71 -12.72
C ASN A 121 -4.28 3.88 -13.56
N SER A 122 -3.79 4.42 -14.67
CA SER A 122 -2.73 3.79 -15.45
C SER A 122 -1.45 3.58 -14.61
N ASP A 123 -1.01 4.62 -13.90
CA ASP A 123 0.19 4.56 -13.05
C ASP A 123 -0.03 3.64 -11.84
N ALA A 124 -1.19 3.72 -11.18
CA ALA A 124 -1.55 2.85 -10.06
C ALA A 124 -1.54 1.36 -10.47
N GLN A 125 -2.10 1.05 -11.65
CA GLN A 125 -2.13 -0.31 -12.15
C GLN A 125 -0.72 -0.80 -12.54
N GLN A 126 0.05 0.06 -13.22
CA GLN A 126 1.38 -0.28 -13.71
C GLN A 126 2.38 -0.55 -12.57
N TYR A 127 2.42 0.33 -11.57
CA TYR A 127 3.46 0.30 -10.54
C TYR A 127 3.04 -0.43 -9.27
N PHE A 128 1.74 -0.50 -8.98
CA PHE A 128 1.22 -1.04 -7.72
C PHE A 128 0.26 -2.22 -7.90
N GLY A 129 -0.11 -2.57 -9.14
CA GLY A 129 -1.13 -3.59 -9.40
C GLY A 129 -2.49 -3.26 -8.79
N ALA A 130 -2.77 -1.97 -8.61
CA ALA A 130 -3.90 -1.44 -7.87
C ALA A 130 -4.73 -0.50 -8.73
N ASP A 131 -5.99 -0.30 -8.36
CA ASP A 131 -6.90 0.61 -9.02
C ASP A 131 -7.49 1.65 -8.06
N ALA A 132 -7.88 2.81 -8.59
CA ALA A 132 -8.77 3.75 -7.92
C ALA A 132 -10.18 3.66 -8.51
N LYS A 133 -11.17 3.58 -7.61
CA LYS A 133 -12.59 3.53 -7.96
C LYS A 133 -13.34 4.67 -7.28
N THR A 134 -14.37 5.16 -7.94
CA THR A 134 -15.32 6.08 -7.32
C THR A 134 -16.27 5.34 -6.39
N ALA A 135 -16.65 5.97 -5.28
CA ALA A 135 -17.62 5.48 -4.32
C ALA A 135 -18.53 6.64 -3.85
N ASP A 136 -19.81 6.33 -3.64
CA ASP A 136 -20.80 7.30 -3.15
C ASP A 136 -20.80 7.41 -1.62
N PHE A 137 -19.75 8.04 -1.10
CA PHE A 137 -19.63 8.30 0.33
C PHE A 137 -20.65 9.32 0.86
N GLN A 138 -21.42 10.01 0.01
CA GLN A 138 -22.32 11.06 0.46
C GLN A 138 -23.75 10.56 0.65
N SER A 139 -24.28 9.86 -0.35
CA SER A 139 -25.68 9.40 -0.31
C SER A 139 -25.78 7.94 0.15
N ASN A 140 -24.69 7.16 0.02
CA ASN A 140 -24.71 5.72 0.22
C ASN A 140 -23.53 5.21 1.08
N ALA A 141 -23.10 6.00 2.07
CA ALA A 141 -21.91 5.73 2.89
C ALA A 141 -21.88 4.32 3.51
N GLU A 142 -22.99 3.84 4.10
CA GLU A 142 -23.04 2.51 4.70
C GLU A 142 -22.96 1.38 3.66
N THR A 143 -23.55 1.59 2.48
CA THR A 143 -23.42 0.64 1.36
C THR A 143 -21.97 0.59 0.90
N GLU A 144 -21.30 1.74 0.74
CA GLU A 144 -19.90 1.77 0.35
C GLU A 144 -18.97 1.17 1.40
N ARG A 145 -19.25 1.42 2.69
CA ARG A 145 -18.53 0.77 3.80
C ARG A 145 -18.61 -0.75 3.71
N LYS A 146 -19.81 -1.30 3.48
CA LYS A 146 -20.01 -2.74 3.28
C LYS A 146 -19.28 -3.25 2.03
N ASN A 147 -19.34 -2.52 0.91
CA ASN A 147 -18.64 -2.89 -0.32
C ASN A 147 -17.11 -2.94 -0.13
N ILE A 148 -16.55 -1.96 0.58
CA ILE A 148 -15.12 -1.91 0.93
C ILE A 148 -14.76 -3.11 1.80
N ASN A 149 -15.50 -3.36 2.88
CA ASN A 149 -15.23 -4.47 3.79
C ASN A 149 -15.36 -5.85 3.09
N THR A 150 -16.36 -6.03 2.23
CA THR A 150 -16.51 -7.24 1.40
C THR A 150 -15.30 -7.44 0.49
N TRP A 151 -14.88 -6.41 -0.23
CA TRP A 151 -13.71 -6.48 -1.10
C TRP A 151 -12.42 -6.82 -0.33
N VAL A 152 -12.20 -6.19 0.84
CA VAL A 152 -11.04 -6.48 1.70
C VAL A 152 -11.08 -7.93 2.20
N SER A 153 -12.25 -8.38 2.64
CA SER A 153 -12.46 -9.76 3.10
C SER A 153 -12.14 -10.76 2.00
N GLU A 154 -12.64 -10.56 0.77
CA GLU A 154 -12.33 -11.40 -0.38
C GLU A 154 -10.82 -11.46 -0.67
N LYS A 155 -10.15 -10.30 -0.69
CA LYS A 155 -8.70 -10.22 -0.98
C LYS A 155 -7.82 -10.80 0.12
N THR A 156 -8.34 -10.89 1.34
CA THR A 156 -7.65 -11.43 2.51
C THR A 156 -8.15 -12.83 2.88
N GLN A 157 -8.93 -13.49 2.03
CA GLN A 157 -9.49 -14.82 2.28
C GLN A 157 -10.28 -14.89 3.61
N GLY A 158 -11.03 -13.84 3.90
CA GLY A 158 -11.85 -13.72 5.10
C GLY A 158 -11.09 -13.41 6.39
N LYS A 159 -9.78 -13.12 6.32
CA LYS A 159 -8.95 -12.80 7.50
C LYS A 159 -9.16 -11.38 8.01
N ILE A 160 -9.49 -10.43 7.13
CA ILE A 160 -9.81 -9.04 7.50
C ILE A 160 -11.24 -8.75 7.03
N LYS A 161 -12.20 -8.72 7.97
CA LYS A 161 -13.63 -8.58 7.66
C LYS A 161 -14.14 -7.16 7.83
N ASP A 162 -13.73 -6.50 8.91
CA ASP A 162 -14.24 -5.18 9.29
C ASP A 162 -13.10 -4.16 9.32
N LEU A 163 -12.51 -3.90 8.14
CA LEU A 163 -11.43 -2.90 8.02
C LEU A 163 -11.92 -1.51 8.43
N THR A 164 -13.14 -1.17 8.01
CA THR A 164 -13.81 0.07 8.41
C THR A 164 -14.95 -0.26 9.37
N ALA A 165 -14.83 0.24 10.60
CA ALA A 165 -15.82 0.04 11.65
C ALA A 165 -17.14 0.74 11.31
N CYS A 166 -18.24 0.20 11.84
CA CYS A 166 -19.51 0.91 11.88
C CYS A 166 -19.38 2.05 12.89
N TRP A 167 -19.62 3.30 12.47
CA TRP A 167 -19.56 4.46 13.37
C TRP A 167 -20.86 4.68 14.17
N LEU A 168 -21.81 3.74 14.09
CA LEU A 168 -23.16 3.84 14.67
C LEU A 168 -23.41 2.85 15.83
N THR A 169 -22.37 2.42 16.55
CA THR A 169 -22.50 1.67 17.81
C THR A 169 -21.93 2.46 18.97
#